data_AF-A0A453HNG6-F1
#
_entry.id   AF-A0A453HNG6-F1
#
_cell.length_a   1.000
_cell.length_b   1.000
_cell.length_c   1.000
_cell.angle_alpha   90.00
_cell.angle_beta   90.00
_cell.angle_gamma   90.00
#
_symmetry.space_group_name_H-M   'P 1'
#
loop_
_entity.id
_entity.type
_entity.pdbx_description
1 polymer ?
#
loop_
_entity_poly.entity_id
_entity_poly.type
_entity_poly.pdbx_seq_one_letter_code
_entity_poly.pdbx_strand_id
1 'polypeptide(L)'
;QSGKTDQSTGKLNLKSWHESGTIECIRSRIKLLVFHDFRGGRGELAFLKFFFESALVLQEAVIVFAAAPSSMEEVQSKLDILGSMKRASETSIVLLTTRSDPQGGYIWSFKIGSDFSPADPFENY
;
A
#
# COMPACT_ATOMS: atom_id res chain seq x y z
N GLN A 1 12.18 -25.63 -27.26
CA GLN A 1 11.06 -25.87 -26.31
C GLN A 1 10.93 -24.62 -25.43
N SER A 2 9.79 -23.92 -25.53
CA SER A 2 9.53 -22.68 -24.82
C SER A 2 9.22 -22.96 -23.35
N GLY A 3 9.97 -22.34 -22.45
CA GLY A 3 9.81 -22.48 -21.01
C GLY A 3 8.44 -21.97 -20.56
N LYS A 4 7.68 -22.84 -19.90
CA LYS A 4 6.44 -22.46 -19.22
C LYS A 4 6.79 -21.47 -18.10
N THR A 5 6.41 -20.21 -18.27
CA THR A 5 6.30 -19.26 -17.17
C THR A 5 5.22 -19.77 -16.23
N ASP A 6 5.68 -20.27 -15.09
CA ASP A 6 4.86 -20.64 -13.95
C ASP A 6 4.20 -19.36 -13.41
N GLN A 7 2.97 -19.09 -13.86
CA GLN A 7 2.11 -18.10 -13.24
C GLN A 7 1.75 -18.62 -11.86
N SER A 8 2.64 -18.41 -10.90
CA SER A 8 2.28 -18.42 -9.49
C SER A 8 1.34 -17.24 -9.27
N THR A 9 0.06 -17.49 -9.49
CA THR A 9 -1.00 -16.68 -8.88
C THR A 9 -0.92 -16.98 -7.39
N GLY A 10 0.07 -16.36 -6.73
CA GLY A 10 0.34 -16.53 -5.31
C GLY A 10 -0.92 -16.20 -4.55
N LYS A 11 -1.67 -17.22 -4.19
CA LYS A 11 -2.86 -17.12 -3.35
C LYS A 11 -2.39 -16.47 -2.06
N LEU A 12 -2.69 -15.17 -1.88
CA LEU A 12 -2.32 -14.40 -0.70
C LEU A 12 -2.88 -15.13 0.52
N ASN A 13 -2.03 -15.91 1.17
CA ASN A 13 -2.43 -16.77 2.26
C ASN A 13 -2.40 -15.90 3.52
N LEU A 14 -3.46 -15.14 3.78
CA LEU A 14 -3.56 -14.31 4.99
C LEU A 14 -3.27 -15.11 6.28
N LYS A 15 -3.48 -16.44 6.25
CA LYS A 15 -3.20 -17.34 7.36
C LYS A 15 -1.72 -17.34 7.77
N SER A 16 -0.79 -17.22 6.83
CA SER A 16 0.65 -17.22 7.17
C SER A 16 1.06 -15.99 7.99
N TRP A 17 0.37 -14.86 7.82
CA TRP A 17 0.63 -13.64 8.61
C TRP A 17 0.10 -13.74 10.04
N HIS A 18 -0.92 -14.56 10.26
CA HIS A 18 -1.49 -14.81 11.58
C HIS A 18 -0.69 -15.87 12.37
N GLU A 19 -0.18 -16.90 11.70
CA GLU A 19 0.54 -18.04 12.32
C GLU A 19 1.90 -17.65 12.93
N SER A 20 2.57 -16.63 12.40
CA SER A 20 3.85 -16.12 12.93
C SER A 20 3.70 -15.17 14.14
N GLY A 21 2.48 -14.93 14.63
CA GLY A 21 2.16 -13.84 15.54
C GLY A 21 2.21 -12.49 14.81
N THR A 22 1.32 -11.55 15.15
CA THR A 22 1.35 -10.21 14.56
C THR A 22 2.74 -9.64 14.77
N ILE A 23 3.45 -9.35 13.66
CA ILE A 23 4.80 -8.76 13.69
C ILE A 23 4.74 -7.56 14.63
N GLU A 24 5.51 -7.60 15.71
CA GLU A 24 5.36 -6.65 16.82
C GLU A 24 5.47 -5.20 16.33
N CYS A 25 6.33 -4.95 15.34
CA CYS A 25 6.47 -3.62 14.75
C CYS A 25 5.17 -3.12 14.09
N ILE A 26 4.44 -3.97 13.37
CA ILE A 26 3.14 -3.62 12.79
C ILE A 26 2.15 -3.35 13.89
N ARG A 27 2.14 -4.19 14.93
CA ARG A 27 1.18 -4.08 16.02
C ARG A 27 1.36 -2.81 16.85
N SER A 28 2.59 -2.44 17.21
CA SER A 28 2.84 -1.43 18.25
C SER A 28 3.67 -0.23 17.81
N ARG A 29 4.13 -0.15 16.55
CA ARG A 29 5.08 0.89 16.13
C ARG A 29 4.66 1.71 14.91
N ILE A 30 3.74 1.22 14.08
CA ILE A 30 3.32 1.94 12.87
C ILE A 30 2.25 2.98 13.22
N LYS A 31 2.63 4.26 13.15
CA LYS A 31 1.73 5.41 13.35
C LYS A 31 1.19 5.99 12.04
N LEU A 32 1.95 5.85 10.96
CA LEU A 32 1.61 6.35 9.63
C LEU A 32 1.76 5.21 8.61
N LEU A 33 0.73 5.01 7.80
CA LEU A 33 0.75 4.15 6.63
C LEU A 33 0.55 4.99 5.38
N VAL A 34 1.53 5.03 4.48
CA VAL A 34 1.37 5.64 3.15
C VAL A 34 1.30 4.52 2.12
N PHE A 35 0.20 4.47 1.37
CA PHE A 35 -0.05 3.44 0.38
C PHE A 35 -0.20 4.07 -1.01
N HIS A 36 0.79 3.85 -1.87
CA HIS A 36 0.84 4.40 -3.22
C HIS A 36 0.17 3.50 -4.25
N ASP A 37 -0.13 4.10 -5.40
CA ASP A 37 -0.67 3.43 -6.58
C ASP A 37 -1.94 2.61 -6.29
N PHE A 38 -2.81 3.11 -5.41
CA PHE A 38 -4.05 2.43 -5.05
C PHE A 38 -5.03 2.40 -6.23
N ARG A 39 -5.45 1.19 -6.63
CA ARG A 39 -6.43 0.97 -7.70
C ARG A 39 -7.78 0.51 -7.16
N GLY A 40 -7.85 -0.01 -5.94
CA GLY A 40 -9.04 -0.59 -5.32
C GLY A 40 -9.17 -2.10 -5.57
N GLY A 41 -8.07 -2.77 -5.96
CA GLY A 41 -8.06 -4.20 -6.20
C GLY A 41 -8.24 -5.01 -4.91
N ARG A 42 -8.78 -6.24 -5.03
CA ARG A 42 -9.03 -7.10 -3.85
C ARG A 42 -7.78 -7.36 -2.99
N GLY A 43 -6.61 -7.51 -3.60
CA GLY A 43 -5.35 -7.72 -2.89
C GLY A 43 -4.91 -6.49 -2.09
N GLU A 44 -5.04 -5.30 -2.68
CA GLU A 44 -4.75 -4.01 -2.03
C GLU A 44 -5.68 -3.79 -0.84
N LEU A 45 -6.98 -4.06 -1.01
CA LEU A 45 -7.97 -3.97 0.06
C LEU A 45 -7.67 -4.97 1.19
N ALA A 46 -7.28 -6.21 0.86
CA ALA A 46 -6.91 -7.20 1.86
C ALA A 46 -5.63 -6.81 2.64
N PHE A 47 -4.66 -6.19 1.96
CA PHE A 47 -3.45 -5.66 2.58
C PHE A 47 -3.77 -4.50 3.53
N LEU A 48 -4.52 -3.49 3.08
CA LEU A 48 -4.93 -2.36 3.92
C LEU A 48 -5.75 -2.81 5.13
N LYS A 49 -6.67 -3.76 4.92
CA LYS A 49 -7.46 -4.36 5.99
C LYS A 49 -6.57 -5.00 7.06
N PHE A 50 -5.54 -5.75 6.66
CA PHE A 50 -4.61 -6.35 7.60
C PHE A 50 -3.93 -5.30 8.50
N PHE A 51 -3.48 -4.17 7.95
CA PHE A 51 -2.88 -3.10 8.74
C PHE A 51 -3.88 -2.42 9.66
N PHE A 52 -5.08 -2.09 9.17
CA PHE A 52 -6.12 -1.49 10.01
C PHE A 52 -6.55 -2.39 11.17
N GLU A 53 -6.63 -3.70 10.94
CA GLU A 53 -7.01 -4.67 11.98
C GLU A 53 -5.86 -5.04 12.93
N SER A 54 -4.60 -4.81 12.54
CA SER A 54 -3.43 -5.25 13.32
C SER A 54 -2.71 -4.13 14.06
N ALA A 55 -2.66 -2.91 13.51
CA ALA A 55 -1.85 -1.83 14.04
C ALA A 55 -2.59 -1.05 15.14
N LEU A 56 -2.18 -1.24 16.39
CA LEU A 56 -2.83 -0.67 17.58
C LEU A 56 -2.50 0.81 17.81
N VAL A 57 -1.50 1.34 17.12
CA VAL A 57 -1.04 2.74 17.27
C VAL A 57 -1.11 3.52 15.97
N LEU A 58 -1.85 3.01 14.97
CA LEU A 58 -1.99 3.66 13.68
C LEU A 58 -2.87 4.89 13.79
N GLN A 59 -2.29 6.07 13.56
CA GLN A 59 -2.95 7.36 13.67
C GLN A 59 -3.45 7.83 12.31
N GLU A 60 -2.66 7.62 11.25
CA GLU A 60 -2.99 8.12 9.93
C GLU A 60 -2.68 7.10 8.83
N ALA A 61 -3.58 6.99 7.86
CA ALA A 61 -3.40 6.24 6.64
C ALA A 61 -3.63 7.15 5.42
N VAL A 62 -2.56 7.38 4.66
CA VAL A 62 -2.57 8.17 3.43
C VAL A 62 -2.64 7.20 2.24
N ILE A 63 -3.73 7.27 1.50
CA ILE A 63 -3.98 6.43 0.33
C ILE A 63 -3.86 7.28 -0.93
N VAL A 64 -2.82 7.01 -1.73
CA VAL A 64 -2.53 7.73 -2.96
C VAL A 64 -3.03 6.91 -4.14
N PHE A 65 -3.92 7.47 -4.95
CA PHE A 65 -4.46 6.79 -6.13
C PHE A 65 -3.41 6.62 -7.23
N ALA A 66 -3.46 5.51 -7.97
CA ALA A 66 -2.59 5.29 -9.13
C ALA A 66 -2.86 6.24 -10.31
N ALA A 67 -4.05 6.81 -10.36
CA ALA A 67 -4.48 7.73 -11.40
C ALA A 67 -5.51 8.71 -10.83
N ALA A 68 -5.74 9.82 -11.53
CA ALA A 68 -6.85 10.70 -11.20
C ALA A 68 -8.17 9.90 -11.21
N PRO A 69 -8.97 9.96 -10.13
CA PRO A 69 -10.27 9.29 -10.09
C PRO A 69 -11.16 9.86 -11.18
N SER A 70 -11.99 9.00 -11.76
CA SER A 70 -12.89 9.37 -12.86
C SER A 70 -14.03 10.28 -12.40
N SER A 71 -14.41 10.18 -11.12
CA SER A 71 -15.46 11.00 -10.52
C SER A 71 -15.33 11.09 -9.00
N MET A 72 -16.10 11.99 -8.38
CA MET A 72 -16.15 12.12 -6.92
C MET A 72 -16.84 10.91 -6.27
N GLU A 73 -17.80 10.30 -6.96
CA GLU A 73 -18.47 9.06 -6.52
C GLU A 73 -17.49 7.89 -6.45
N GLU A 74 -16.52 7.81 -7.38
CA GLU A 74 -15.45 6.81 -7.30
C GLU A 74 -14.62 6.99 -6.02
N VAL A 75 -14.25 8.24 -5.69
CA VAL A 75 -13.52 8.56 -4.47
C VAL A 75 -14.33 8.19 -3.23
N GLN A 76 -15.62 8.56 -3.20
CA GLN A 76 -16.50 8.28 -2.08
C GLN A 76 -16.69 6.78 -1.88
N SER A 77 -16.92 6.01 -2.95
CA SER A 77 -17.07 4.55 -2.86
C SER A 77 -15.83 3.86 -2.28
N LYS A 78 -14.62 4.32 -2.65
CA LYS A 78 -13.36 3.82 -2.09
C LYS A 78 -13.19 4.22 -0.64
N LEU A 79 -13.56 5.46 -0.29
CA LEU A 79 -13.57 5.92 1.10
C LEU A 79 -14.54 5.11 1.96
N ASP A 80 -15.74 4.80 1.46
CA ASP A 80 -16.73 4.00 2.18
C ASP A 80 -16.23 2.57 2.43
N ILE A 81 -15.61 1.95 1.42
CA ILE A 81 -14.98 0.63 1.56
C ILE A 81 -13.91 0.67 2.66
N LEU A 82 -13.01 1.65 2.62
CA LEU A 82 -11.94 1.79 3.62
C LEU A 82 -12.49 2.15 5.01
N GLY A 83 -13.52 3.00 5.07
CA GLY A 83 -14.20 3.42 6.29
C GLY A 83 -14.93 2.28 6.98
N SER A 84 -15.46 1.33 6.22
CA SER A 84 -16.15 0.14 6.76
C SER A 84 -15.23 -0.91 7.38
N MET A 85 -13.91 -0.81 7.18
CA MET A 85 -12.96 -1.77 7.71
C MET A 85 -12.87 -1.67 9.23
N LYS A 86 -12.81 -2.83 9.90
CA LYS A 86 -12.54 -2.89 11.34
C LYS A 86 -11.16 -2.28 11.62
N ARG A 87 -11.07 -1.51 12.71
CA ARG A 87 -9.83 -0.85 13.14
C ARG A 87 -9.42 -1.28 14.53
N ALA A 88 -8.12 -1.41 14.73
CA ALA A 88 -7.51 -1.67 16.02
C ALA A 88 -7.20 -0.38 16.80
N SER A 89 -7.22 0.77 16.12
CA SER A 89 -7.05 2.11 16.67
C SER A 89 -7.93 3.13 15.95
N GLU A 90 -8.09 4.32 16.53
CA GLU A 90 -8.66 5.45 15.79
C GLU A 90 -7.65 5.94 14.75
N THR A 91 -7.95 5.70 13.49
CA THR A 91 -7.08 6.05 12.36
C THR A 91 -7.81 6.98 11.41
N SER A 92 -7.23 8.14 11.12
CA SER A 92 -7.68 9.03 10.06
C SER A 92 -7.26 8.51 8.70
N ILE A 93 -8.16 8.55 7.72
CA ILE A 93 -7.84 8.22 6.32
C ILE A 93 -7.77 9.51 5.52
N VAL A 94 -6.67 9.70 4.79
CA VAL A 94 -6.49 10.76 3.81
C VAL A 94 -6.36 10.15 2.44
N LEU A 95 -7.17 10.61 1.48
CA LEU A 95 -7.12 10.17 0.09
C LEU A 95 -6.46 11.26 -0.75
N LEU A 96 -5.39 10.92 -1.46
CA LEU A 96 -4.65 11.83 -2.32
C LEU A 96 -4.71 11.35 -3.76
N THR A 97 -4.99 12.28 -4.68
CA THR A 97 -4.92 12.00 -6.11
C THR A 97 -3.52 12.34 -6.61
N THR A 98 -2.91 11.47 -7.41
CA THR A 98 -1.68 11.84 -8.13
C THR A 98 -2.04 12.89 -9.16
N ARG A 99 -1.38 14.05 -9.11
CA ARG A 99 -1.37 14.96 -10.25
C ARG A 99 -0.60 14.25 -11.35
N SER A 100 -1.22 14.05 -12.51
CA SER A 100 -0.50 13.58 -13.69
C SER A 100 0.52 14.67 -14.05
N ASP A 101 1.76 14.55 -13.61
CA ASP A 101 2.83 15.34 -14.21
C ASP A 101 3.07 14.75 -15.61
N PRO A 102 2.83 15.51 -16.70
CA PRO A 102 3.08 15.03 -18.06
C PRO A 102 4.57 14.84 -18.36
N GLN A 103 5.45 15.28 -17.44
CA GLN A 103 6.89 15.17 -17.55
C GLN A 103 7.39 14.18 -16.50
N GLY A 104 7.58 12.94 -16.94
CA GLY A 104 7.96 11.77 -16.15
C GLY A 104 8.73 12.05 -14.87
N GLY A 105 8.06 11.83 -13.74
CA GLY A 105 8.63 11.91 -12.41
C GLY A 105 8.12 10.77 -11.55
N TYR A 106 8.31 9.52 -11.98
CA TYR A 106 8.28 8.41 -11.03
C TYR A 106 9.48 8.58 -10.10
N ILE A 107 9.35 9.42 -9.06
CA ILE A 107 10.35 9.59 -8.00
C ILE A 107 10.63 8.23 -7.32
N TRP A 108 9.72 7.28 -7.45
CA TRP A 108 9.80 5.96 -6.86
C TRP A 108 10.00 4.86 -7.90
N SER A 109 11.15 4.83 -8.58
CA SER A 109 11.50 3.61 -9.29
C SER A 109 11.99 2.59 -8.26
N PHE A 110 11.20 1.54 -8.02
CA PHE A 110 11.61 0.37 -7.23
C PHE A 110 12.97 -0.17 -7.70
N LYS A 111 13.30 0.04 -8.98
CA LYS A 111 14.58 -0.30 -9.57
C LYS A 111 15.74 0.50 -8.97
N ILE A 112 15.59 1.81 -8.75
CA ILE A 112 16.62 2.63 -8.07
C ILE A 112 16.73 2.22 -6.60
N GLY A 113 15.60 2.05 -5.89
CA GLY A 113 15.62 1.69 -4.47
C GLY A 113 16.11 0.27 -4.17
N SER A 114 16.15 -0.62 -5.16
CA SER A 114 16.69 -1.99 -5.05
C SER A 114 18.03 -2.17 -5.76
N ASP A 115 18.58 -1.11 -6.34
CA ASP A 115 19.92 -1.12 -6.90
C ASP A 115 20.94 -0.90 -5.78
N PHE A 116 21.61 -1.98 -5.38
CA PHE A 116 22.71 -1.95 -4.41
C PHE A 116 24.08 -1.68 -5.06
N SER A 117 24.12 -1.38 -6.37
CA SER A 117 25.36 -1.02 -7.07
C SER A 117 26.01 0.28 -6.58
N PRO A 118 25.28 1.32 -6.15
CA PRO A 118 25.90 2.54 -5.60
C PRO A 118 26.48 2.28 -4.20
N ALA A 119 27.70 2.75 -3.96
CA ALA A 119 28.31 2.70 -2.63
C ALA A 119 27.58 3.62 -1.63
N ASP A 120 26.98 4.71 -2.12
CA ASP A 120 26.14 5.60 -1.35
C ASP A 120 24.85 5.92 -2.15
N PRO A 121 23.67 5.60 -1.59
CA PRO A 121 22.37 5.84 -2.23
C PRO A 121 21.99 7.34 -2.33
N PHE A 122 22.80 8.25 -1.79
CA PHE A 122 22.59 9.70 -1.83
C PHE A 122 23.62 10.49 -2.64
N GLU A 123 24.60 9.83 -3.28
CA GLU A 123 25.67 10.51 -4.05
C GLU A 123 25.18 11.37 -5.22
N ASN A 124 23.94 11.20 -5.69
CA ASN A 124 23.42 11.87 -6.89
C ASN A 124 22.17 12.75 -6.64
N TYR A 125 21.96 13.20 -5.39
CA TYR A 125 20.93 14.17 -5.03
C TYR A 125 21.51 15.54 -4.66
#